data_AF-G3K2B2-F1
#
_entry.id   AF-G3K2B2-F1
#
_cell.length_a   1.000
_cell.length_b   1.000
_cell.length_c   1.000
_cell.angle_alpha   90.00
_cell.angle_beta   90.00
_cell.angle_gamma   90.00
#
_symmetry.space_group_name_H-M   'P 1'
#
loop_
_entity.id
_entity.type
_entity.pdbx_description
1 polymer ?
#
loop_
_entity_poly.entity_id
_entity_poly.type
_entity_poly.pdbx_seq_one_letter_code
_entity_poly.pdbx_strand_id
1 'polypeptide(L)'
;LKRVYFGGGPLSPEVGRKVSECTQLVSFLGMTEGGFVLSLLPQNGDWSYFEWSPTFGIEMEHVENGLREMVLCRHEKPELQPVFHTFPDLECYHTKDLYSPHPTIPNLWKFHGRLDDVIVLNNGEKFNPVTMEKVIEGHPLVARAVVVGLGRFQTALLIEPSWNKWDAVPPGNNLIDIVWPKVQEANGISPAHGHVMKNKIALASKD
;
A
#
# COMPACT_ATOMS: atom_id res chain seq x y z
N LEU A 1 -13.09 17.65 -14.25
CA LEU A 1 -12.89 16.23 -14.62
C LEU A 1 -14.00 15.40 -13.98
N LYS A 2 -14.54 14.40 -14.69
CA LYS A 2 -15.62 13.55 -14.16
C LYS A 2 -15.10 12.46 -13.21
N ARG A 3 -13.93 11.89 -13.50
CA ARG A 3 -13.26 10.85 -12.70
C ARG A 3 -11.75 10.99 -12.83
N VAL A 4 -11.02 10.54 -11.80
CA VAL A 4 -9.56 10.40 -11.80
C VAL A 4 -9.23 8.96 -11.45
N TYR A 5 -8.42 8.32 -12.29
CA TYR A 5 -7.96 6.95 -12.10
C TYR A 5 -6.54 6.97 -11.53
N PHE A 6 -6.26 6.09 -10.57
CA PHE A 6 -4.91 5.90 -10.06
C PHE A 6 -4.60 4.41 -9.84
N GLY A 7 -3.33 4.07 -9.91
CA GLY A 7 -2.81 2.70 -9.77
C GLY A 7 -1.30 2.71 -9.59
N GLY A 8 -0.68 1.52 -9.58
CA GLY A 8 0.78 1.36 -9.38
C GLY A 8 1.24 1.40 -7.92
N GLY A 9 0.30 1.53 -6.96
CA GLY A 9 0.55 1.49 -5.53
C GLY A 9 -0.58 2.16 -4.74
N PRO A 10 -0.65 1.94 -3.42
CA PRO A 10 -1.67 2.58 -2.60
C PRO A 10 -1.46 4.09 -2.53
N LEU A 11 -2.56 4.85 -2.63
CA LEU A 11 -2.56 6.29 -2.43
C LEU A 11 -2.60 6.61 -0.94
N SER A 12 -1.87 7.64 -0.48
CA SER A 12 -1.98 8.05 0.92
C SER A 12 -3.43 8.41 1.27
N PRO A 13 -3.95 7.98 2.43
CA PRO A 13 -5.33 8.29 2.86
C PRO A 13 -5.65 9.78 2.86
N GLU A 14 -4.69 10.60 3.28
CA GLU A 14 -4.85 12.06 3.34
C GLU A 14 -4.99 12.69 1.95
N VAL A 15 -4.15 12.30 0.99
CA VAL A 15 -4.23 12.80 -0.39
C VAL A 15 -5.51 12.29 -1.07
N GLY A 16 -5.83 11.01 -0.90
CA GLY A 16 -7.04 10.42 -1.49
C GLY A 16 -8.31 11.11 -0.99
N ARG A 17 -8.42 11.43 0.31
CA ARG A 17 -9.54 12.22 0.85
C ARG A 17 -9.63 13.58 0.18
N LYS A 18 -8.52 14.34 0.13
CA LYS A 18 -8.50 15.69 -0.49
C LYS A 18 -8.95 15.67 -1.95
N VAL A 19 -8.50 14.68 -2.74
CA VAL A 19 -8.89 14.59 -4.16
C VAL A 19 -10.34 14.11 -4.31
N SER A 20 -10.81 13.21 -3.43
CA SER A 20 -12.19 12.70 -3.45
C SER A 20 -13.26 13.78 -3.21
N GLU A 21 -12.89 14.87 -2.53
CA GLU A 21 -13.76 16.04 -2.33
C GLU A 21 -14.00 16.83 -3.64
N CYS A 22 -13.11 16.70 -4.62
CA CYS A 22 -13.17 17.44 -5.88
C CYS A 22 -13.65 16.59 -7.07
N THR A 23 -13.42 15.28 -7.06
CA THR A 23 -13.76 14.37 -8.16
C THR A 23 -13.84 12.92 -7.68
N GLN A 24 -14.50 12.07 -8.46
CA GLN A 24 -14.55 10.64 -8.15
C GLN A 24 -13.19 9.99 -8.42
N LEU A 25 -12.56 9.49 -7.35
CA LEU A 25 -11.38 8.65 -7.44
C LEU A 25 -11.77 7.21 -7.77
N VAL A 26 -11.00 6.58 -8.66
CA VAL A 26 -11.15 5.17 -9.03
C VAL A 26 -9.79 4.50 -8.97
N SER A 27 -9.69 3.48 -8.13
CA SER A 27 -8.52 2.62 -8.04
C SER A 27 -8.58 1.57 -9.15
N PHE A 28 -7.45 1.30 -9.79
CA PHE A 28 -7.27 0.12 -10.62
C PHE A 28 -5.97 -0.59 -10.25
N LEU A 29 -5.96 -1.90 -10.44
CA LEU A 29 -4.82 -2.75 -10.15
C LEU A 29 -4.28 -3.34 -11.45
N GLY A 30 -2.96 -3.45 -11.51
CA GLY A 30 -2.29 -4.17 -12.59
C GLY A 30 -0.97 -4.72 -12.10
N MET A 31 -0.51 -5.75 -12.78
CA MET A 31 0.71 -6.48 -12.48
C MET A 31 1.43 -6.81 -13.79
N THR A 32 2.75 -6.86 -13.79
CA THR A 32 3.54 -7.10 -15.00
C THR A 32 3.23 -8.48 -15.60
N GLU A 33 2.97 -9.46 -14.75
CA GLU A 33 2.76 -10.84 -15.14
C GLU A 33 1.37 -11.11 -15.74
N GLY A 34 0.37 -10.30 -15.39
CA GLY A 34 -1.05 -10.55 -15.67
C GLY A 34 -1.83 -9.37 -16.28
N GLY A 35 -1.18 -8.22 -16.50
CA GLY A 35 -1.83 -7.02 -17.00
C GLY A 35 -2.78 -6.41 -15.97
N PHE A 36 -3.88 -5.83 -16.44
CA PHE A 36 -4.89 -5.23 -15.56
C PHE A 36 -5.75 -6.30 -14.90
N VAL A 37 -5.94 -6.16 -13.59
CA VAL A 37 -6.90 -6.96 -12.82
C VAL A 37 -8.28 -6.31 -12.95
N LEU A 38 -9.26 -7.09 -13.42
CA LEU A 38 -10.60 -6.56 -13.68
C LEU A 38 -11.37 -6.31 -12.38
N SER A 39 -11.41 -5.05 -11.95
CA SER A 39 -12.23 -4.57 -10.83
C SER A 39 -13.46 -3.80 -11.31
N LEU A 40 -14.56 -3.95 -10.56
CA LEU A 40 -15.77 -3.15 -10.68
C LEU A 40 -15.59 -1.82 -9.94
N LEU A 41 -16.40 -0.82 -10.29
CA LEU A 41 -16.52 0.39 -9.48
C LEU A 41 -17.28 0.03 -8.20
N PRO A 42 -16.68 0.17 -7.00
CA PRO A 42 -17.32 -0.23 -5.75
C PRO A 42 -18.69 0.44 -5.60
N GLN A 43 -19.71 -0.33 -5.18
CA GLN A 43 -21.08 0.19 -5.02
C GLN A 43 -21.16 1.39 -4.06
N ASN A 44 -20.33 1.40 -3.02
CA ASN A 44 -20.27 2.51 -2.06
C ASN A 44 -19.48 3.73 -2.58
N GLY A 45 -18.82 3.61 -3.74
CA GLY A 45 -17.97 4.64 -4.33
C GLY A 45 -16.67 4.92 -3.55
N ASP A 46 -16.34 4.10 -2.55
CA ASP A 46 -15.13 4.29 -1.75
C ASP A 46 -13.91 3.79 -2.53
N TRP A 47 -13.07 4.74 -2.91
CA TRP A 47 -11.85 4.49 -3.69
C TRP A 47 -10.84 3.61 -2.96
N SER A 48 -10.92 3.50 -1.63
CA SER A 48 -9.99 2.68 -0.84
C SER A 48 -10.30 1.17 -0.88
N TYR A 49 -11.44 0.80 -1.47
CA TYR A 49 -11.86 -0.58 -1.63
C TYR A 49 -11.90 -0.99 -3.11
N PHE A 50 -11.71 -2.27 -3.34
CA PHE A 50 -11.91 -2.93 -4.61
C PHE A 50 -13.10 -3.87 -4.52
N GLU A 51 -13.85 -3.95 -5.62
CA GLU A 51 -14.86 -4.97 -5.87
C GLU A 51 -14.39 -5.76 -7.10
N TRP A 52 -14.18 -7.06 -6.96
CA TRP A 52 -13.62 -7.87 -8.05
C TRP A 52 -14.70 -8.30 -9.03
N SER A 53 -14.37 -8.36 -10.33
CA SER A 53 -15.28 -8.97 -11.29
C SER A 53 -15.37 -10.48 -11.04
N PRO A 54 -16.56 -11.07 -10.95
CA PRO A 54 -16.71 -12.51 -10.80
C PRO A 54 -16.17 -13.29 -12.01
N THR A 55 -15.91 -12.60 -13.14
CA THR A 55 -15.41 -13.20 -14.39
C THR A 55 -13.88 -13.29 -14.46
N PHE A 56 -13.15 -12.86 -13.42
CA PHE A 56 -11.68 -12.81 -13.46
C PHE A 56 -11.02 -13.95 -12.67
N GLY A 57 -11.81 -14.86 -12.09
CA GLY A 57 -11.30 -16.00 -11.32
C GLY A 57 -10.51 -15.61 -10.07
N ILE A 58 -10.91 -14.52 -9.41
CA ILE A 58 -10.24 -14.05 -8.19
C ILE A 58 -10.83 -14.77 -6.98
N GLU A 59 -9.97 -15.48 -6.27
CA GLU A 59 -10.26 -16.08 -4.97
C GLU A 59 -9.52 -15.30 -3.87
N MET A 60 -10.19 -15.10 -2.73
CA MET A 60 -9.65 -14.38 -1.59
C MET A 60 -9.31 -15.37 -0.48
N GLU A 61 -8.13 -15.95 -0.55
CA GLU A 61 -7.68 -17.03 0.34
C GLU A 61 -7.25 -16.48 1.71
N HIS A 62 -7.58 -17.20 2.79
CA HIS A 62 -7.25 -16.75 4.15
C HIS A 62 -5.75 -16.85 4.44
N VAL A 63 -5.21 -15.83 5.12
CA VAL A 63 -3.83 -15.82 5.62
C VAL A 63 -3.85 -15.72 7.15
N GLU A 64 -3.19 -14.73 7.75
CA GLU A 64 -3.16 -14.49 9.20
C GLU A 64 -3.84 -13.15 9.53
N ASN A 65 -4.25 -12.95 10.79
CA ASN A 65 -4.77 -11.68 11.30
C ASN A 65 -5.99 -11.11 10.53
N GLY A 66 -6.82 -12.00 9.97
CA GLY A 66 -8.01 -11.59 9.20
C GLY A 66 -7.71 -11.06 7.80
N LEU A 67 -6.45 -11.13 7.35
CA LEU A 67 -6.05 -10.79 5.98
C LEU A 67 -6.33 -11.95 5.02
N ARG A 68 -6.49 -11.59 3.76
CA ARG A 68 -6.67 -12.53 2.65
C ARG A 68 -5.76 -12.19 1.48
N GLU A 69 -5.16 -13.21 0.89
CA GLU A 69 -4.39 -13.08 -0.34
C GLU A 69 -5.34 -13.08 -1.54
N MET A 70 -5.08 -12.21 -2.52
CA MET A 70 -5.72 -12.28 -3.83
C MET A 70 -5.02 -13.35 -4.69
N VAL A 71 -5.74 -14.42 -5.01
CA VAL A 71 -5.26 -15.53 -5.84
C VAL A 71 -6.05 -15.56 -7.14
N LEU A 72 -5.35 -15.57 -8.27
CA LEU A 72 -5.96 -15.70 -9.59
C LEU A 72 -5.99 -17.18 -9.95
N CYS A 73 -7.16 -17.81 -9.98
CA CYS A 73 -7.34 -19.20 -10.40
C CYS A 73 -7.93 -19.27 -11.81
N ARG A 74 -7.53 -20.29 -12.59
CA ARG A 74 -8.04 -20.51 -13.93
C ARG A 74 -9.56 -20.53 -13.91
N HIS A 75 -10.14 -19.70 -14.77
CA HIS A 75 -11.58 -19.59 -14.91
C HIS A 75 -12.03 -20.06 -16.30
N GLU A 76 -13.35 -20.12 -16.51
CA GLU A 76 -13.96 -20.61 -17.75
C GLU A 76 -13.54 -19.80 -18.99
N LYS A 77 -13.01 -18.59 -18.80
CA LYS A 77 -12.54 -17.66 -19.84
C LYS A 77 -11.04 -17.35 -19.67
N PRO A 78 -10.15 -18.31 -19.93
CA PRO A 78 -8.71 -18.14 -19.72
C PRO A 78 -8.10 -17.04 -20.61
N GLU A 79 -8.73 -16.69 -21.73
CA GLU A 79 -8.33 -15.59 -22.61
C GLU A 79 -8.42 -14.20 -21.94
N LEU A 80 -9.19 -14.09 -20.84
CA LEU A 80 -9.28 -12.89 -20.03
C LEU A 80 -8.26 -12.86 -18.88
N GLN A 81 -7.42 -13.89 -18.75
CA GLN A 81 -6.44 -14.03 -17.67
C GLN A 81 -5.01 -14.12 -18.23
N PRO A 82 -4.38 -12.98 -18.61
CA PRO A 82 -3.05 -12.98 -19.23
C PRO A 82 -1.97 -13.65 -18.38
N VAL A 83 -2.15 -13.72 -17.06
CA VAL A 83 -1.23 -14.38 -16.13
C VAL A 83 -0.95 -15.84 -16.50
N PHE A 84 -1.95 -16.53 -17.06
CA PHE A 84 -1.81 -17.93 -17.49
C PHE A 84 -1.23 -18.09 -18.89
N HIS A 85 -1.06 -16.99 -19.64
CA HIS A 85 -0.19 -16.99 -20.81
C HIS A 85 1.27 -16.89 -20.38
N THR A 86 1.56 -16.06 -19.37
CA THR A 86 2.89 -15.92 -18.77
C THR A 86 3.32 -17.20 -18.03
N PHE A 87 2.40 -17.82 -17.30
CA PHE A 87 2.63 -19.04 -16.51
C PHE A 87 1.64 -20.15 -16.92
N PRO A 88 1.88 -20.84 -18.04
CA PRO A 88 0.93 -21.80 -18.61
C PRO A 88 0.71 -23.06 -17.78
N ASP A 89 1.63 -23.39 -16.88
CA ASP A 89 1.55 -24.62 -16.06
C ASP A 89 0.87 -24.41 -14.70
N LEU A 90 0.56 -23.16 -14.34
CA LEU A 90 -0.11 -22.85 -13.07
C LEU A 90 -1.63 -22.98 -13.21
N GLU A 91 -2.27 -23.58 -12.21
CA GLU A 91 -3.74 -23.57 -12.04
C GLU A 91 -4.21 -22.33 -11.29
N CYS A 92 -3.44 -21.90 -10.30
CA CYS A 92 -3.67 -20.67 -9.55
C CYS A 92 -2.35 -19.90 -9.41
N TYR A 93 -2.44 -18.58 -9.47
CA TYR A 93 -1.34 -17.65 -9.32
C TYR A 93 -1.53 -16.80 -8.06
N HIS A 94 -0.62 -16.96 -7.11
CA HIS A 94 -0.55 -16.23 -5.86
C HIS A 94 0.10 -14.87 -6.08
N THR A 95 -0.69 -13.79 -6.05
CA THR A 95 -0.19 -12.42 -6.30
C THR A 95 0.65 -11.86 -5.17
N LYS A 96 0.53 -12.46 -3.98
CA LYS A 96 1.06 -11.99 -2.70
C LYS A 96 0.42 -10.69 -2.22
N ASP A 97 -0.60 -10.17 -2.90
CA ASP A 97 -1.29 -8.96 -2.46
C ASP A 97 -2.31 -9.32 -1.37
N LEU A 98 -2.17 -8.68 -0.20
CA LEU A 98 -2.99 -8.89 0.97
C LEU A 98 -4.08 -7.83 1.08
N TYR A 99 -5.28 -8.27 1.43
CA TYR A 99 -6.46 -7.43 1.59
C TYR A 99 -7.19 -7.72 2.90
N SER A 100 -7.80 -6.69 3.46
CA SER A 100 -8.78 -6.82 4.54
C SER A 100 -10.20 -6.68 4.00
N PRO A 101 -11.17 -7.50 4.46
CA PRO A 101 -12.56 -7.34 4.09
C PRO A 101 -13.15 -6.04 4.66
N HIS A 102 -14.10 -5.43 3.94
CA HIS A 102 -14.90 -4.33 4.49
C HIS A 102 -15.71 -4.84 5.69
N PRO A 103 -15.81 -4.08 6.80
CA PRO A 103 -16.41 -4.55 8.04
C PRO A 103 -17.91 -4.90 7.94
N THR A 104 -18.63 -4.31 6.98
CA THR A 104 -20.09 -4.46 6.86
C THR A 104 -20.61 -4.73 5.44
N ILE A 105 -19.76 -4.63 4.40
CA ILE A 105 -20.20 -4.74 3.00
C ILE A 105 -19.49 -5.94 2.40
N PRO A 106 -20.20 -6.98 1.94
CA PRO A 106 -19.56 -8.16 1.38
C PRO A 106 -18.82 -7.83 0.08
N ASN A 107 -17.79 -8.62 -0.22
CA ASN A 107 -17.01 -8.55 -1.47
C ASN A 107 -16.26 -7.23 -1.74
N LEU A 108 -16.16 -6.35 -0.73
CA LEU A 108 -15.30 -5.18 -0.78
C LEU A 108 -13.98 -5.45 -0.04
N TRP A 109 -12.87 -5.18 -0.73
CA TRP A 109 -11.53 -5.53 -0.31
C TRP A 109 -10.64 -4.31 -0.26
N LYS A 110 -10.09 -4.00 0.92
CA LYS A 110 -9.12 -2.92 1.09
C LYS A 110 -7.71 -3.47 1.03
N PHE A 111 -6.90 -2.91 0.14
CA PHE A 111 -5.49 -3.29 0.03
C PHE A 111 -4.76 -3.00 1.35
N HIS A 112 -4.00 -3.98 1.82
CA HIS A 112 -3.24 -3.91 3.07
C HIS A 112 -1.73 -3.78 2.84
N GLY A 113 -1.22 -4.48 1.82
CA GLY A 113 0.20 -4.55 1.50
C GLY A 113 0.51 -5.87 0.79
N ARG A 114 1.79 -6.18 0.58
CA ARG A 114 2.19 -7.48 0.02
C ARG A 114 2.75 -8.40 1.09
N LEU A 115 2.59 -9.70 0.88
CA LEU A 115 3.11 -10.76 1.75
C LEU A 115 4.65 -10.76 1.75
N ASP A 116 5.27 -10.44 0.62
CA ASP A 116 6.72 -10.33 0.47
C ASP A 116 7.32 -8.99 0.97
N ASP A 117 6.47 -7.99 1.28
CA ASP A 117 6.88 -6.73 1.91
C ASP A 117 6.91 -6.80 3.45
N VAL A 118 6.58 -7.95 4.04
CA VAL A 118 6.59 -8.13 5.50
C VAL A 118 8.03 -8.07 6.03
N ILE A 119 8.28 -7.12 6.93
CA ILE A 119 9.55 -7.02 7.63
C ILE A 119 9.55 -8.00 8.79
N VAL A 120 10.54 -8.89 8.79
CA VAL A 120 10.83 -9.82 9.88
C VAL A 120 12.02 -9.30 10.68
N LEU A 121 11.79 -8.92 11.94
CA LEU A 121 12.84 -8.47 12.85
C LEU A 121 13.67 -9.66 13.36
N ASN A 122 14.81 -9.38 13.99
CA ASN A 122 15.73 -10.45 14.45
C ASN A 122 15.15 -11.36 15.55
N ASN A 123 14.10 -10.92 16.23
CA ASN A 123 13.36 -11.67 17.24
C ASN A 123 12.19 -12.47 16.63
N GLY A 124 12.04 -12.47 15.31
CA GLY A 124 10.97 -13.16 14.60
C GLY A 124 9.66 -12.39 14.49
N GLU A 125 9.57 -11.20 15.11
CA GLU A 125 8.39 -10.34 15.00
C GLU A 125 8.21 -9.85 13.58
N LYS A 126 6.95 -9.84 13.12
CA LYS A 126 6.57 -9.50 11.75
C LYS A 126 5.69 -8.26 11.75
N PHE A 127 5.86 -7.40 10.75
CA PHE A 127 4.89 -6.35 10.47
C PHE A 127 4.97 -5.92 9.00
N ASN A 128 3.87 -5.38 8.49
CA ASN A 128 3.83 -4.79 7.15
C ASN A 128 4.01 -3.27 7.26
N PRO A 129 5.05 -2.67 6.63
CA PRO A 129 5.32 -1.25 6.75
C PRO A 129 4.46 -0.36 5.85
N VAL A 130 3.78 -0.92 4.84
CA VAL A 130 3.18 -0.16 3.74
C VAL A 130 2.19 0.89 4.24
N THR A 131 1.32 0.53 5.18
CA THR A 131 0.34 1.49 5.72
C THR A 131 1.04 2.62 6.48
N MET A 132 2.08 2.31 7.25
CA MET A 132 2.89 3.31 7.98
C MET A 132 3.58 4.28 7.02
N GLU A 133 4.22 3.77 5.97
CA GLU A 133 4.87 4.57 4.92
C GLU A 133 3.88 5.52 4.25
N LYS A 134 2.69 5.05 3.88
CA LYS A 134 1.68 5.88 3.22
C LYS A 134 1.08 6.95 4.12
N VAL A 135 1.02 6.73 5.43
CA VAL A 135 0.68 7.81 6.39
C VAL A 135 1.77 8.87 6.39
N ILE A 136 3.04 8.47 6.44
CA ILE A 136 4.18 9.40 6.44
C ILE A 136 4.25 10.22 5.14
N GLU A 137 4.02 9.57 3.99
CA GLU A 137 3.93 10.22 2.67
C GLU A 137 2.74 11.20 2.54
N GLY A 138 1.78 11.17 3.47
CA GLY A 138 0.74 12.20 3.54
C GLY A 138 1.27 13.58 3.93
N HIS A 139 2.47 13.66 4.53
CA HIS A 139 3.06 14.94 4.95
C HIS A 139 3.55 15.76 3.74
N PRO A 140 3.26 17.08 3.66
CA PRO A 140 3.60 17.88 2.48
C PRO A 140 5.07 17.92 2.10
N LEU A 141 5.97 17.76 3.07
CA LEU A 141 7.43 17.78 2.88
C LEU A 141 8.05 16.41 2.58
N VAL A 142 7.26 15.33 2.57
CA VAL A 142 7.73 13.98 2.28
C VAL A 142 7.32 13.62 0.86
N ALA A 143 8.29 13.30 0.01
CA ALA A 143 8.02 12.71 -1.29
C ALA A 143 7.72 11.22 -1.11
N ARG A 144 8.68 10.44 -0.59
CA ARG A 144 8.58 9.00 -0.34
C ARG A 144 9.05 8.64 1.07
N ALA A 145 8.56 7.53 1.59
CA ALA A 145 8.99 6.95 2.86
C ALA A 145 9.21 5.44 2.70
N VAL A 146 10.31 4.93 3.24
CA VAL A 146 10.61 3.49 3.27
C VAL A 146 11.03 3.11 4.67
N VAL A 147 10.31 2.16 5.27
CA VAL A 147 10.69 1.55 6.53
C VAL A 147 11.58 0.35 6.24
N VAL A 148 12.67 0.25 6.98
CA VAL A 148 13.63 -0.86 6.89
C VAL A 148 13.81 -1.50 8.26
N GLY A 149 14.24 -2.75 8.29
CA GLY A 149 14.41 -3.46 9.57
C GLY A 149 14.63 -4.96 9.46
N LEU A 150 14.68 -5.53 8.26
CA LEU A 150 14.83 -6.98 8.06
C LEU A 150 16.07 -7.51 8.78
N GLY A 151 15.86 -8.49 9.67
CA GLY A 151 16.92 -9.10 10.48
C GLY A 151 17.56 -8.17 11.50
N ARG A 152 16.94 -7.01 11.81
CA ARG A 152 17.41 -6.05 12.81
C ARG A 152 16.52 -6.07 14.05
N PHE A 153 17.06 -5.58 15.17
CA PHE A 153 16.32 -5.48 16.44
C PHE A 153 15.27 -4.37 16.42
N GLN A 154 15.47 -3.35 15.59
CA GLN A 154 14.60 -2.18 15.48
C GLN A 154 14.44 -1.79 14.02
N THR A 155 13.33 -1.14 13.74
CA THR A 155 13.06 -0.51 12.45
C THR A 155 13.78 0.83 12.33
N ALA A 156 14.01 1.25 11.10
CA ALA A 156 14.48 2.58 10.74
C ALA A 156 13.65 3.10 9.57
N LEU A 157 13.67 4.42 9.37
CA LEU A 157 12.90 5.09 8.34
C LEU A 157 13.84 5.89 7.45
N LEU A 158 13.77 5.66 6.15
CA LEU A 158 14.37 6.51 5.14
C LEU A 158 13.28 7.40 4.55
N ILE A 159 13.49 8.72 4.60
CA ILE A 159 12.59 9.71 4.03
C ILE A 159 13.25 10.33 2.81
N GLU A 160 12.56 10.32 1.67
CA GLU A 160 12.88 11.19 0.55
C GLU A 160 12.13 12.52 0.72
N PRO A 161 12.83 13.65 0.93
CA PRO A 161 12.17 14.94 1.03
C PRO A 161 11.55 15.36 -0.29
N SER A 162 10.43 16.08 -0.22
CA SER A 162 9.96 16.88 -1.35
C SER A 162 10.88 18.10 -1.51
N TRP A 163 12.03 17.93 -2.16
CA TRP A 163 13.10 18.94 -2.24
C TRP A 163 12.62 20.33 -2.64
N ASN A 164 11.74 20.45 -3.64
CA ASN A 164 11.18 21.75 -4.05
C ASN A 164 10.46 22.50 -2.93
N LYS A 165 9.80 21.78 -2.01
CA LYS A 165 9.11 22.37 -0.87
C LYS A 165 10.03 22.54 0.33
N TRP A 166 10.95 21.61 0.53
CA TRP A 166 11.94 21.65 1.60
C TRP A 166 12.91 22.82 1.43
N ASP A 167 13.39 23.07 0.21
CA ASP A 167 14.30 24.18 -0.11
C ASP A 167 13.64 25.56 0.11
N ALA A 168 12.30 25.62 0.13
CA ALA A 168 11.54 26.83 0.44
C ALA A 168 11.34 27.05 1.95
N VAL A 169 11.68 26.07 2.80
CA VAL A 169 11.61 26.21 4.26
C VAL A 169 12.80 27.04 4.75
N PRO A 170 12.62 27.98 5.71
CA PRO A 170 13.72 28.80 6.20
C PRO A 170 14.89 27.96 6.75
N PRO A 171 16.15 28.41 6.53
CA PRO A 171 17.33 27.75 7.09
C PRO A 171 17.26 27.62 8.62
N GLY A 172 17.86 26.56 9.17
CA GLY A 172 17.87 26.29 10.62
C GLY A 172 16.70 25.43 11.10
N ASN A 173 15.71 25.16 10.25
CA ASN A 173 14.71 24.11 10.51
C ASN A 173 15.31 22.72 10.31
N ASN A 174 14.80 21.75 11.06
CA ASN A 174 15.16 20.34 10.91
C ASN A 174 13.95 19.55 10.39
N LEU A 175 14.10 18.94 9.21
CA LEU A 175 13.03 18.19 8.57
C LEU A 175 12.55 17.00 9.43
N ILE A 176 13.45 16.30 10.11
CA ILE A 176 13.09 15.18 11.00
C ILE A 176 12.21 15.68 12.14
N ASP A 177 12.52 16.85 12.72
CA ASP A 177 11.71 17.43 13.78
C ASP A 177 10.31 17.81 13.30
N ILE A 178 10.20 18.36 12.08
CA ILE A 178 8.93 18.75 11.47
C ILE A 178 8.07 17.52 11.14
N VAL A 179 8.68 16.46 10.60
CA VAL A 179 7.94 15.26 10.17
C VAL A 179 7.67 14.32 11.35
N TRP A 180 8.38 14.45 12.47
CA TRP A 180 8.26 13.56 13.63
C TRP A 180 6.83 13.34 14.13
N PRO A 181 5.95 14.36 14.27
CA PRO A 181 4.57 14.13 14.68
C PRO A 181 3.80 13.20 13.73
N LYS A 182 4.08 13.27 12.42
CA LYS A 182 3.48 12.35 11.44
C LYS A 182 4.05 10.93 11.57
N VAL A 183 5.34 10.79 11.89
CA VAL A 183 5.92 9.46 12.20
C VAL A 183 5.29 8.88 13.47
N GLN A 184 4.99 9.70 14.49
CA GLN A 184 4.30 9.23 15.69
C GLN A 184 2.86 8.78 15.40
N GLU A 185 2.14 9.49 14.54
CA GLU A 185 0.82 9.07 14.03
C GLU A 185 0.93 7.69 13.35
N ALA A 186 1.93 7.51 12.48
CA ALA A 186 2.18 6.27 11.76
C ALA A 186 2.63 5.11 12.69
N ASN A 187 3.37 5.40 13.76
CA ASN A 187 3.68 4.42 14.81
C ASN A 187 2.40 3.96 15.52
N GLY A 188 1.44 4.87 15.79
CA GLY A 188 0.20 4.55 16.50
C GLY A 188 -0.69 3.49 15.82
N ILE A 189 -0.51 3.28 14.52
CA ILE A 189 -1.24 2.27 13.74
C ILE A 189 -0.42 0.99 13.47
N SER A 190 0.84 0.96 13.91
CA SER A 190 1.77 -0.16 13.74
C SER A 190 1.97 -0.88 15.08
N PRO A 191 2.23 -2.20 15.08
CA PRO A 191 2.64 -2.91 16.30
C PRO A 191 3.85 -2.26 16.97
N ALA A 192 3.93 -2.34 18.30
CA ALA A 192 4.99 -1.66 19.08
C ALA A 192 6.42 -2.01 18.61
N HIS A 193 6.66 -3.25 18.17
CA HIS A 193 7.95 -3.67 17.62
C HIS A 193 8.29 -3.05 16.25
N GLY A 194 7.29 -2.58 15.51
CA GLY A 194 7.48 -1.88 14.24
C GLY A 194 7.75 -0.38 14.39
N HIS A 195 7.64 0.18 15.60
CA HIS A 195 7.76 1.63 15.83
C HIS A 195 9.14 2.17 15.47
N VAL A 196 9.14 3.23 14.67
CA VAL A 196 10.37 3.95 14.31
C VAL A 196 10.70 4.96 15.41
N MET A 197 11.94 4.92 15.89
CA MET A 197 12.47 5.92 16.81
C MET A 197 13.00 7.14 16.05
N LYS A 198 12.89 8.32 16.66
CA LYS A 198 13.31 9.58 16.02
C LYS A 198 14.78 9.59 15.57
N ASN A 199 15.66 8.96 16.36
CA ASN A 199 17.09 8.80 16.06
C ASN A 199 17.39 7.67 15.05
N LYS A 200 16.37 7.01 14.50
CA LYS A 200 16.45 6.00 13.45
C LYS A 200 15.82 6.49 12.14
N ILE A 201 15.76 7.81 11.97
CA ILE A 201 15.27 8.46 10.75
C ILE A 201 16.48 8.99 9.99
N ALA A 202 16.58 8.62 8.71
CA ALA A 202 17.56 9.13 7.76
C ALA A 202 16.84 9.85 6.62
N LEU A 203 17.52 10.82 6.01
CA LEU A 203 17.04 11.51 4.83
C LEU A 203 17.83 11.01 3.62
N ALA A 204 17.15 10.76 2.51
CA ALA A 204 17.80 10.52 1.23
C ALA A 204 18.58 11.77 0.80
N SER A 205 19.61 11.58 -0.03
CA SER A 205 20.28 12.68 -0.72
C SER A 205 19.38 13.28 -1.79
N LYS A 206 19.72 14.51 -2.22
CA LYS A 206 19.10 15.14 -3.37
C LYS A 206 19.64 14.59 -4.70
N ASP A 207 20.81 13.96 -4.63
CA ASP A 207 21.55 13.34 -5.73
C ASP A 207 21.36 11.83 -5.77
#